data_AF-A0A0R1S1B7-F1
#
_entry.id   AF-A0A0R1S1B7-F1
#
_cell.length_a   1.000
_cell.length_b   1.000
_cell.length_c   1.000
_cell.angle_alpha   90.00
_cell.angle_beta   90.00
_cell.angle_gamma   90.00
#
_symmetry.space_group_name_H-M   'P 1'
#
loop_
_entity.id
_entity.type
_entity.pdbx_description
1 polymer ?
#
loop_
_entity_poly.entity_id
_entity_poly.type
_entity_poly.pdbx_seq_one_letter_code
_entity_poly.pdbx_strand_id
1 'polypeptide(L)'
;MPKKTNSRLPKWLRDTLQTATLIVVLMVLYNLIGPLVYKNGSYFPWWTVPYSIVSVYLIIGAWNFMVAKLKATNQKLVDEENRQKQKQVELRQQNAAKQQGEAEKRRQRNQQHQTKSR
;
A
#
# COMPACT_ATOMS: atom_id res chain seq x y z
N MET A 1 1.46 -31.99 -4.11
CA MET A 1 0.85 -31.29 -2.95
C MET A 1 0.14 -30.03 -3.46
N PRO A 2 -1.20 -29.95 -3.43
CA PRO A 2 -1.91 -28.82 -4.01
C PRO A 2 -1.72 -27.56 -3.15
N LYS A 3 -1.37 -26.46 -3.81
CA LYS A 3 -1.10 -25.14 -3.25
C LYS A 3 -2.38 -24.64 -2.58
N LYS A 4 -2.39 -24.58 -1.24
CA LYS A 4 -3.51 -24.05 -0.43
C LYS A 4 -3.79 -22.62 -0.90
N THR A 5 -4.83 -22.42 -1.71
CA THR A 5 -5.28 -21.12 -2.16
C THR A 5 -5.85 -20.41 -0.94
N ASN A 6 -4.98 -19.72 -0.20
CA ASN A 6 -5.37 -18.84 0.87
C ASN A 6 -6.09 -17.67 0.21
N SER A 7 -7.39 -17.81 0.01
CA SER A 7 -8.31 -16.75 -0.38
C SER A 7 -8.35 -15.73 0.75
N ARG A 8 -7.25 -14.99 0.88
CA ARG A 8 -7.15 -13.82 1.75
C ARG A 8 -8.03 -12.77 1.10
N LEU A 9 -9.17 -12.52 1.73
CA LEU A 9 -10.00 -11.35 1.45
C LEU A 9 -9.07 -10.13 1.30
N PRO A 10 -9.34 -9.23 0.35
CA PRO A 10 -8.57 -7.99 0.21
C PRO A 10 -8.44 -7.31 1.58
N LYS A 11 -7.26 -6.77 1.90
CA LYS A 11 -7.02 -6.17 3.22
C LYS A 11 -8.10 -5.16 3.59
N TRP A 12 -8.53 -4.33 2.63
CA TRP A 12 -9.60 -3.35 2.82
C TRP A 12 -10.94 -3.98 3.23
N LEU A 13 -11.28 -5.16 2.70
CA LEU A 13 -12.53 -5.86 3.02
C LEU A 13 -12.46 -6.52 4.40
N ARG A 14 -11.31 -7.11 4.75
CA ARG A 14 -11.07 -7.65 6.08
C ARG A 14 -11.13 -6.56 7.15
N ASP A 15 -10.50 -5.41 6.89
CA ASP A 15 -10.50 -4.26 7.79
C ASP A 15 -11.95 -3.74 7.97
N THR A 16 -12.74 -3.65 6.89
CA THR A 16 -14.18 -3.30 6.97
C THR A 16 -14.96 -4.28 7.85
N LEU A 17 -14.80 -5.60 7.64
CA LEU A 17 -15.50 -6.62 8.42
C LEU A 17 -15.14 -6.54 9.91
N GLN A 18 -13.85 -6.36 10.22
CA GLN A 18 -13.37 -6.26 11.59
C GLN A 18 -13.90 -4.99 12.28
N THR A 19 -13.79 -3.82 11.63
CA THR A 19 -14.26 -2.56 12.21
C THR A 19 -15.77 -2.55 12.37
N ALA A 20 -16.52 -3.03 11.36
CA ALA A 20 -17.97 -3.12 11.44
C ALA A 20 -18.39 -4.04 12.59
N THR A 21 -17.81 -5.23 12.70
CA THR A 21 -18.08 -6.16 13.82
C THR A 21 -17.82 -5.50 15.17
N LEU A 22 -16.72 -4.75 15.30
CA LEU A 22 -16.38 -4.07 16.54
C LEU A 22 -17.40 -3.00 16.92
N ILE A 23 -17.91 -2.24 15.94
CA ILE A 23 -18.97 -1.25 16.15
C ILE A 23 -20.28 -1.94 16.57
N VAL A 24 -20.63 -3.05 15.94
CA VAL A 24 -21.84 -3.82 16.31
C VAL A 24 -21.74 -4.33 17.74
N VAL A 25 -20.59 -4.90 18.12
CA VAL A 25 -20.33 -5.33 19.50
C VAL A 25 -20.46 -4.16 20.47
N LEU A 26 -19.91 -2.99 20.12
CA LEU A 26 -20.01 -1.80 20.95
C LEU A 26 -21.47 -1.34 21.13
N MET A 27 -22.26 -1.40 20.06
CA MET A 27 -23.68 -1.03 20.07
C MET A 27 -24.50 -1.96 20.96
N VAL A 28 -24.25 -3.27 20.87
CA VAL A 28 -24.88 -4.29 21.71
C VAL A 28 -24.48 -4.10 23.18
N LEU A 29 -23.20 -3.88 23.45
CA LEU A 29 -22.70 -3.62 24.81
C LEU A 29 -23.30 -2.35 25.40
N TYR A 30 -23.43 -1.27 24.63
CA TYR A 30 -24.09 -0.05 25.08
C TYR A 30 -25.54 -0.32 25.51
N ASN A 31 -26.28 -1.13 24.74
CA ASN A 31 -27.67 -1.45 25.06
C ASN A 31 -27.84 -2.41 26.25
N LEU A 32 -26.84 -3.25 26.52
CA LEU A 32 -26.86 -4.21 27.63
C LEU A 32 -26.33 -3.60 28.93
N ILE A 33 -25.20 -2.89 28.87
CA ILE A 33 -24.51 -2.31 30.03
C ILE A 33 -25.12 -0.96 30.40
N GLY A 34 -25.59 -0.20 29.41
CA GLY A 34 -26.20 1.11 29.62
C GLY A 34 -27.28 1.10 30.70
N PRO A 35 -28.29 0.22 30.63
CA PRO A 35 -29.35 0.12 31.64
C PRO A 35 -28.87 -0.29 33.04
N LEU A 36 -27.75 -1.00 33.14
CA LEU A 36 -27.13 -1.37 34.43
C LEU A 36 -26.50 -0.16 35.13
N VAL A 37 -25.96 0.79 34.36
CA VAL A 37 -25.32 2.00 34.89
C VAL A 37 -26.30 3.17 35.03
N TYR A 38 -27.23 3.33 34.07
CA TYR A 38 -28.16 4.46 33.99
C TYR A 38 -29.60 4.03 33.73
N LYS A 39 -30.31 3.46 34.70
CA LYS A 39 -31.67 2.88 34.50
C LYS A 39 -32.67 3.72 33.68
N ASN A 40 -32.63 5.05 33.75
CA ASN A 40 -33.54 5.95 33.02
C ASN A 40 -32.92 6.56 31.75
N GLY A 41 -31.84 5.98 31.23
CA GLY A 41 -31.20 6.42 29.99
C GLY A 41 -32.06 6.17 28.76
N SER A 42 -31.80 6.91 27.68
CA SER A 42 -32.39 6.64 26.37
C SER A 42 -31.49 5.65 25.61
N TYR A 43 -32.07 4.52 25.20
CA TYR A 43 -31.36 3.39 24.62
C TYR A 43 -31.82 3.11 23.20
N PHE A 44 -30.98 2.42 22.43
CA PHE A 44 -31.31 2.10 21.05
C PHE A 44 -32.43 1.05 20.99
N PRO A 45 -33.50 1.30 20.22
CA PRO A 45 -34.52 0.29 19.99
C PRO A 45 -33.90 -0.92 19.27
N TRP A 46 -34.15 -2.14 19.77
CA TRP A 46 -33.55 -3.36 19.19
C TRP A 46 -33.88 -3.58 17.70
N TRP A 47 -35.01 -3.05 17.23
CA TRP A 47 -35.40 -3.15 15.83
C TRP A 47 -34.53 -2.28 14.90
N THR A 48 -33.86 -1.23 15.39
CA THR A 48 -32.99 -0.38 14.56
C THR A 48 -31.63 -1.02 14.32
N VAL A 49 -31.22 -1.97 15.16
CA VAL A 49 -29.93 -2.67 15.10
C VAL A 49 -29.60 -3.20 13.70
N PRO A 50 -30.45 -3.98 12.99
CA PRO A 50 -30.13 -4.47 11.66
C PRO A 50 -29.88 -3.35 10.64
N TYR A 51 -30.64 -2.25 10.69
CA TYR A 51 -30.45 -1.10 9.82
C TYR A 51 -29.13 -0.37 10.11
N SER A 52 -28.78 -0.24 11.39
CA SER A 52 -27.49 0.33 11.81
C SER A 52 -26.31 -0.53 11.35
N ILE A 53 -26.42 -1.87 11.44
CA ILE A 53 -25.40 -2.80 10.95
C ILE A 53 -25.15 -2.58 9.46
N VAL A 54 -26.21 -2.60 8.65
CA VAL A 54 -26.11 -2.39 7.20
C VAL A 54 -25.50 -1.01 6.90
N SER A 55 -25.94 0.03 7.60
CA SER A 55 -25.43 1.39 7.41
C SER A 55 -23.93 1.48 7.70
N VAL A 56 -23.47 0.87 8.79
CA VAL A 56 -22.04 0.82 9.16
C VAL A 56 -21.23 0.11 8.08
N TYR A 57 -21.71 -1.03 7.57
CA TYR A 57 -21.05 -1.74 6.49
C TYR A 57 -20.96 -0.92 5.20
N LEU A 58 -22.02 -0.20 4.84
CA LEU A 58 -22.03 0.66 3.66
C LEU A 58 -21.06 1.82 3.81
N ILE A 59 -21.09 2.53 4.94
CA ILE A 59 -20.23 3.69 5.18
C ILE A 59 -18.75 3.28 5.20
N ILE A 60 -18.39 2.28 6.00
CA ILE A 60 -17.00 1.84 6.14
C ILE A 60 -16.53 1.14 4.88
N GLY A 61 -17.39 0.32 4.27
CA GLY A 61 -17.11 -0.35 3.01
C GLY A 61 -16.80 0.65 1.89
N ALA A 62 -17.65 1.68 1.72
CA ALA A 62 -17.45 2.73 0.74
C ALA A 62 -16.15 3.52 1.01
N TRP A 63 -15.89 3.89 2.27
CA TRP A 63 -14.68 4.61 2.65
C TRP A 63 -13.41 3.80 2.35
N ASN A 64 -13.34 2.56 2.84
CA ASN A 64 -12.19 1.69 2.64
C ASN A 64 -11.97 1.36 1.16
N PHE A 65 -13.04 1.22 0.37
CA PHE A 65 -12.95 1.05 -1.08
C PHE A 65 -12.36 2.30 -1.76
N MET A 66 -12.84 3.50 -1.42
CA MET A 66 -12.29 4.75 -1.97
C MET A 66 -10.81 4.92 -1.63
N VAL A 67 -10.43 4.70 -0.37
CA VAL A 67 -9.03 4.77 0.06
C VAL A 67 -8.16 3.74 -0.67
N ALA A 68 -8.65 2.51 -0.80
CA ALA A 68 -7.92 1.48 -1.54
C ALA A 68 -7.71 1.85 -3.02
N LYS A 69 -8.73 2.43 -3.67
CA LYS A 69 -8.66 2.88 -5.07
C LYS A 69 -7.68 4.05 -5.26
N LEU A 70 -7.73 5.03 -4.36
CA LEU A 70 -6.80 6.16 -4.35
C LEU A 70 -5.36 5.68 -4.13
N LYS A 71 -5.14 4.78 -3.17
CA LYS A 71 -3.83 4.22 -2.88
C LYS A 71 -3.25 3.43 -4.05
N ALA A 72 -4.07 2.62 -4.72
CA ALA A 72 -3.65 1.89 -5.92
C ALA A 72 -3.23 2.82 -7.06
N THR A 73 -3.87 3.97 -7.19
CA THR A 73 -3.54 4.98 -8.21
C THR A 73 -2.22 5.68 -7.88
N ASN A 74 -2.03 6.06 -6.60
CA ASN A 74 -0.78 6.69 -6.15
C ASN A 74 0.41 5.73 -6.18
N GLN A 75 0.21 4.45 -5.85
CA GLN A 75 1.27 3.44 -5.94
C GLN A 75 1.76 3.27 -7.36
N LYS A 76 0.87 3.29 -8.36
CA LYS A 76 1.28 3.25 -9.78
C LYS A 76 2.15 4.45 -10.16
N LEU A 77 1.79 5.65 -9.69
CA LEU A 77 2.57 6.86 -9.95
C LEU A 77 3.97 6.79 -9.32
N VAL A 78 4.05 6.33 -8.07
CA VAL A 78 5.33 6.19 -7.34
C VAL A 78 6.19 5.07 -7.94
N ASP A 79 5.60 3.96 -8.36
CA ASP A 79 6.32 2.86 -8.99
C ASP A 79 6.87 3.27 -10.37
N GLU A 80 6.12 4.07 -11.13
CA GLU A 80 6.57 4.64 -12.40
C GLU A 80 7.77 5.58 -12.18
N GLU A 81 7.69 6.47 -11.17
CA GLU A 81 8.78 7.38 -10.81
C GLU A 81 10.05 6.62 -10.37
N ASN A 82 9.89 5.58 -9.55
CA ASN A 82 11.00 4.74 -9.10
C ASN A 82 11.65 3.98 -10.26
N ARG A 83 10.86 3.47 -11.21
CA ARG A 83 11.39 2.83 -12.43
C ARG A 83 12.17 3.82 -13.29
N GLN A 84 11.70 5.06 -13.44
CA GLN A 84 12.43 6.08 -14.20
C GLN A 84 13.77 6.43 -13.54
N LYS A 85 13.79 6.56 -12.20
CA LYS A 85 15.03 6.80 -11.44
C LYS A 85 16.03 5.65 -11.60
N GLN A 86 15.56 4.41 -11.52
CA GLN A 86 16.42 3.23 -11.74
C GLN A 86 17.01 3.21 -13.15
N LYS A 87 16.20 3.47 -14.19
CA LYS A 87 16.69 3.56 -15.57
C LYS A 87 17.76 4.65 -15.75
N GLN A 88 17.58 5.81 -15.13
CA GLN A 88 18.60 6.87 -15.19
C GLN A 88 19.90 6.48 -14.50
N VAL A 89 19.84 5.80 -13.35
CA VAL A 89 21.04 5.31 -12.65
C VAL A 89 21.77 4.27 -13.50
N GLU A 90 21.03 3.35 -14.11
CA GLU A 90 21.59 2.31 -14.98
C GLU A 90 22.25 2.91 -16.23
N LEU A 91 21.62 3.91 -16.86
CA LEU A 91 22.19 4.68 -17.97
C LEU A 91 23.48 5.43 -17.55
N ARG A 92 23.51 6.02 -16.36
CA ARG A 92 24.72 6.69 -15.84
C ARG A 92 25.86 5.70 -15.61
N GLN A 93 25.57 4.52 -15.06
CA GLN A 93 26.56 3.47 -14.84
C GLN A 93 27.11 2.93 -16.16
N GLN A 94 26.25 2.68 -17.15
CA GLN A 94 26.68 2.25 -18.49
C GLN A 94 27.55 3.31 -19.17
N ASN A 95 27.19 4.59 -19.06
CA ASN A 95 27.99 5.68 -19.63
C ASN A 95 29.34 5.85 -18.92
N ALA A 96 29.38 5.69 -17.58
CA ALA A 96 30.63 5.71 -16.83
C ALA A 96 31.56 4.55 -17.22
N ALA A 97 31.02 3.34 -17.37
CA ALA A 97 31.80 2.17 -17.84
C ALA A 97 32.36 2.38 -19.25
N LYS A 98 31.57 2.97 -20.16
CA LYS A 98 32.04 3.33 -21.51
C LYS A 98 33.17 4.37 -21.47
N GLN A 99 33.04 5.40 -20.63
CA GLN A 99 34.06 6.44 -20.48
C GLN A 99 35.38 5.89 -19.90
N GLN A 100 35.31 4.95 -18.95
CA GLN A 100 36.51 4.28 -18.42
C GLN A 100 37.24 3.47 -19.49
N GLY A 101 36.51 2.67 -20.28
CA GLY A 101 37.08 1.91 -21.39
C GLY A 101 37.69 2.80 -22.50
N GLU A 102 37.08 3.95 -22.79
CA GLU A 102 37.66 4.92 -23.71
C GLU A 102 38.91 5.63 -23.15
N ALA A 103 38.92 5.95 -21.86
CA ALA A 103 40.06 6.56 -21.20
C ALA A 103 41.27 5.62 -21.17
N GLU A 104 41.07 4.32 -20.93
CA GLU A 104 42.13 3.32 -21.00
C GLU A 104 42.70 3.17 -22.42
N LYS A 105 41.82 3.12 -23.44
CA LYS A 105 42.26 3.13 -24.85
C LYS A 105 43.03 4.39 -25.24
N ARG A 106 42.75 5.55 -24.61
CA ARG A 106 43.54 6.78 -24.82
C ARG A 106 44.90 6.70 -24.14
N ARG A 107 44.98 6.15 -22.92
CA ARG A 107 46.25 5.96 -22.19
C ARG A 107 47.19 5.01 -22.92
N GLN A 108 46.69 3.89 -23.44
CA GLN A 108 47.49 2.92 -24.21
C GLN A 108 48.06 3.53 -25.50
N ARG A 109 47.28 4.36 -26.21
CA ARG A 109 47.74 5.08 -27.41
C ARG A 109 48.84 6.10 -27.09
N ASN A 110 48.71 6.85 -25.99
CA ASN A 110 49.75 7.80 -25.58
C ASN A 110 51.06 7.10 -25.14
N GLN A 111 50.97 5.93 -24.51
CA GLN A 111 52.16 5.16 -24.12
C GLN A 111 52.91 4.57 -25.34
N GLN A 112 52.19 4.16 -26.38
CA GLN A 112 52.80 3.73 -27.65
C GLN A 112 53.51 4.86 -28.39
N HIS A 113 53.03 6.10 -28.29
CA HIS A 113 53.72 7.25 -28.90
C HIS A 113 54.98 7.66 -28.14
N GLN A 114 55.03 7.50 -26.81
CA GLN A 114 56.22 7.82 -26.01
C GLN A 114 57.36 6.82 -26.19
N THR A 115 57.05 5.55 -26.47
CA THR A 115 58.07 4.51 -26.71
C THR A 115 58.69 4.58 -28.11
N LYS A 116 58.06 5.27 -29.06
CA LYS A 116 58.53 5.41 -30.46
C LYS A 116 59.37 6.66 -30.72
N SER A 117 59.52 7.54 -29.72
CA SER A 117 60.26 8.82 -29.80
C SER A 117 61.61 8.79 -29.04
N ARG A 118 62.07 7.60 -28.62
CA ARG A 118 63.43 7.33 -28.16
C ARG A 118 64.16 6.55 -29.24
#